data_AF-A0A014P448-F1
#
_entry.id   AF-A0A014P448-F1
#
_cell.length_a   1.000
_cell.length_b   1.000
_cell.length_c   1.000
_cell.angle_alpha   90.00
_cell.angle_beta   90.00
_cell.angle_gamma   90.00
#
_symmetry.space_group_name_H-M   'P 1'
#
loop_
_entity.id
_entity.type
_entity.pdbx_description
1 polymer ?
#
loop_
_entity_poly.entity_id
_entity_poly.type
_entity_poly.pdbx_seq_one_letter_code
_entity_poly.pdbx_strand_id
1 'polypeptide(L)'
;MSQQSPIKIQLLTVPDCPLVAKVRDTLNNCLAKTRSGATVEELVGEYHSPTLLINGFDVTGKPVSAQGQQSCRLDLPNEEQILAALRGLPVLSCEDETEAAVGKSAFHILLRTAGRVALEQVSQETGRNTDDIRTGIEALRRRGHVKIDKQGFIIGVAGLSCIPTEHQLSIEGKRLWAWCAFDVIGIFGALEASGFATSADPATNERLVVNFVKGVPDETGLGVFMADMPPGGSVCEDWCWRVRFFQSESAAEAWARANGVTGSLISVANLMVSAREAWSRYGLS
;
A
#
# COMPACT_ATOMS: atom_id res chain seq x y z
N MET A 1 -12.24 -11.05 -15.71
CA MET A 1 -12.49 -9.72 -15.11
C MET A 1 -12.36 -9.91 -13.61
N SER A 2 -11.18 -9.67 -13.05
CA SER A 2 -10.95 -9.80 -11.60
C SER A 2 -11.73 -8.68 -10.91
N GLN A 3 -12.82 -9.04 -10.23
CA GLN A 3 -13.59 -8.09 -9.45
C GLN A 3 -12.82 -7.83 -8.16
N GLN A 4 -12.17 -6.68 -8.07
CA GLN A 4 -11.60 -6.19 -6.82
C GLN A 4 -12.74 -6.15 -5.80
N SER A 5 -12.57 -6.79 -4.63
CA SER A 5 -13.61 -6.81 -3.60
C SER A 5 -14.01 -5.37 -3.25
N PRO A 6 -15.31 -5.08 -3.10
CA PRO A 6 -15.77 -3.73 -2.81
C PRO A 6 -15.16 -3.24 -1.49
N ILE A 7 -14.64 -2.03 -1.50
CA ILE A 7 -14.06 -1.39 -0.30
C ILE A 7 -15.18 -1.26 0.74
N LYS A 8 -14.94 -1.80 1.94
CA LYS A 8 -15.86 -1.66 3.08
C LYS A 8 -15.48 -0.41 3.87
N ILE A 9 -16.40 0.54 3.99
CA ILE A 9 -16.18 1.79 4.75
C ILE A 9 -17.18 1.85 5.89
N GLN A 10 -16.68 2.04 7.12
CA GLN A 10 -17.53 2.14 8.31
C GLN A 10 -17.17 3.39 9.12
N LEU A 11 -18.16 4.13 9.58
CA LEU A 11 -17.99 5.26 10.51
C LEU A 11 -18.61 4.88 11.85
N LEU A 12 -17.77 4.60 12.83
CA LEU A 12 -18.17 4.23 14.19
C LEU A 12 -18.34 5.49 15.04
N THR A 13 -19.47 5.63 15.72
CA THR A 13 -19.76 6.79 16.55
C THR A 13 -20.50 6.43 17.83
N VAL A 14 -20.33 7.25 18.88
CA VAL A 14 -21.25 7.27 20.02
C VAL A 14 -22.45 8.16 19.70
N PRO A 15 -23.58 8.01 20.43
CA PRO A 15 -24.69 8.96 20.34
C PRO A 15 -24.22 10.41 20.57
N ASP A 16 -24.76 11.34 19.79
CA ASP A 16 -24.51 12.79 19.90
C ASP A 16 -23.03 13.22 19.86
N CYS A 17 -22.16 12.44 19.21
CA CYS A 17 -20.75 12.79 19.04
C CYS A 17 -20.60 14.13 18.28
N PRO A 18 -19.99 15.18 18.88
CA PRO A 18 -19.90 16.48 18.25
C PRO A 18 -18.89 16.53 17.09
N LEU A 19 -18.00 15.54 17.00
CA LEU A 19 -16.92 15.49 16.01
C LEU A 19 -17.23 14.64 14.78
N VAL A 20 -18.33 13.87 14.80
CA VAL A 20 -18.67 12.93 13.71
C VAL A 20 -18.93 13.66 12.38
N ALA A 21 -19.56 14.85 12.44
CA ALA A 21 -19.84 15.65 11.25
C ALA A 21 -18.55 16.01 10.49
N LYS A 22 -17.50 16.42 11.22
CA LYS A 22 -16.20 16.75 10.62
C LYS A 22 -15.57 15.57 9.87
N VAL A 23 -15.62 14.37 10.48
CA VAL A 23 -15.08 13.15 9.83
C VAL A 23 -15.92 12.77 8.62
N ARG A 24 -17.25 12.86 8.72
CA ARG A 24 -18.17 12.59 7.61
C ARG A 24 -17.93 13.52 6.42
N ASP A 25 -17.80 14.82 6.66
CA ASP A 25 -17.57 15.81 5.61
C ASP A 25 -16.22 15.58 4.92
N THR A 26 -15.17 15.31 5.70
CA THR A 26 -13.84 15.00 5.16
C THR A 26 -13.86 13.72 4.32
N LEU A 27 -14.54 12.67 4.80
CA LEU A 27 -14.72 11.42 4.07
C LEU A 27 -15.49 11.62 2.75
N ASN A 28 -16.61 12.36 2.78
CA ASN A 28 -17.41 12.62 1.59
C ASN A 28 -16.60 13.38 0.52
N ASN A 29 -15.78 14.35 0.93
CA ASN A 29 -14.87 15.05 0.02
C ASN A 29 -13.85 14.08 -0.62
N CYS A 30 -13.30 13.14 0.16
CA CYS A 30 -12.37 12.14 -0.35
C CYS A 30 -13.03 11.13 -1.30
N LEU A 31 -14.26 10.70 -1.00
CA LEU A 31 -15.04 9.81 -1.87
C LEU A 31 -15.36 10.48 -3.21
N ALA A 32 -15.71 11.77 -3.19
CA ALA A 32 -15.90 12.55 -4.40
C ALA A 32 -14.61 12.67 -5.23
N LYS A 33 -13.46 12.94 -4.59
CA LYS A 33 -12.15 13.03 -5.26
C LYS A 33 -11.71 11.71 -5.88
N THR A 34 -11.99 10.58 -5.23
CA THR A 34 -11.63 9.24 -5.72
C THR A 34 -12.66 8.63 -6.67
N ARG A 35 -13.80 9.33 -6.90
CA ARG A 35 -14.96 8.82 -7.66
C ARG A 35 -15.40 7.43 -7.19
N SER A 36 -15.24 7.18 -5.89
CA SER A 36 -15.57 5.90 -5.27
C SER A 36 -17.08 5.78 -5.12
N GLY A 37 -17.66 4.71 -5.66
CA GLY A 37 -19.06 4.33 -5.42
C GLY A 37 -19.27 3.54 -4.13
N ALA A 38 -18.29 3.52 -3.23
CA ALA A 38 -18.36 2.76 -1.99
C ALA A 38 -19.45 3.31 -1.05
N THR A 39 -20.22 2.41 -0.46
CA THR A 39 -21.22 2.75 0.56
C THR A 39 -20.53 2.91 1.91
N VAL A 40 -20.91 3.96 2.64
CA VAL A 40 -20.47 4.19 4.03
C VAL A 40 -21.52 3.63 4.97
N GLU A 41 -21.12 2.69 5.83
CA GLU A 41 -21.96 2.16 6.91
C GLU A 41 -21.70 2.97 8.19
N GLU A 42 -22.70 3.73 8.66
CA GLU A 42 -22.60 4.43 9.94
C GLU A 42 -23.13 3.56 11.08
N LEU A 43 -22.31 3.32 12.10
CA LEU A 43 -22.64 2.47 13.23
C LEU A 43 -22.59 3.30 14.53
N VAL A 44 -23.73 3.38 15.20
CA VAL A 44 -23.85 4.04 16.51
C VAL A 44 -23.76 2.99 17.62
N GLY A 45 -22.85 3.18 18.58
CA GLY A 45 -22.65 2.23 19.67
C GLY A 45 -21.50 2.61 20.61
N GLU A 46 -21.08 1.65 21.43
CA GLU A 46 -20.02 1.85 22.41
C GLU A 46 -18.63 1.73 21.78
N TYR A 47 -18.19 2.82 21.13
CA TYR A 47 -16.94 2.90 20.40
C TYR A 47 -16.06 4.05 20.89
N HIS A 48 -14.78 3.99 20.53
CA HIS A 48 -13.95 5.19 20.49
C HIS A 48 -14.42 6.07 19.33
N SER A 49 -14.97 7.26 19.62
CA SER A 49 -15.71 8.03 18.64
C SER A 49 -15.08 9.39 18.33
N PRO A 50 -15.12 9.83 17.05
CA PRO A 50 -15.49 9.06 15.86
C PRO A 50 -14.31 8.22 15.33
N THR A 51 -14.61 7.04 14.78
CA THR A 51 -13.62 6.16 14.15
C THR A 51 -14.02 5.84 12.71
N LEU A 52 -13.12 6.11 11.77
CA LEU A 52 -13.30 5.77 10.37
C LEU A 52 -12.51 4.50 10.06
N LEU A 53 -13.21 3.44 9.69
CA LEU A 53 -12.63 2.18 9.25
C LEU A 53 -12.72 2.04 7.73
N ILE A 54 -11.61 1.65 7.10
CA ILE A 54 -11.55 1.25 5.70
C ILE A 54 -11.01 -0.18 5.63
N ASN A 55 -11.82 -1.10 5.11
CA ASN A 55 -11.56 -2.54 5.16
C ASN A 55 -11.19 -3.02 6.58
N GLY A 56 -11.85 -2.47 7.60
CA GLY A 56 -11.59 -2.76 9.02
C GLY A 56 -10.33 -2.11 9.60
N PHE A 57 -9.56 -1.35 8.83
CA PHE A 57 -8.41 -0.57 9.32
C PHE A 57 -8.86 0.79 9.82
N ASP A 58 -8.48 1.18 11.03
CA ASP A 58 -8.61 2.57 11.47
C ASP A 58 -7.64 3.46 10.70
N VAL A 59 -8.17 4.41 9.94
CA VAL A 59 -7.39 5.32 9.09
C VAL A 59 -6.29 6.09 9.86
N THR A 60 -6.45 6.25 11.17
CA THR A 60 -5.47 6.91 12.05
C THR A 60 -4.30 6.00 12.45
N GLY A 61 -4.39 4.69 12.18
CA GLY A 61 -3.42 3.67 12.59
C GLY A 61 -3.54 3.23 14.05
N LYS A 62 -4.56 3.72 14.79
CA LYS A 62 -4.83 3.27 16.16
C LYS A 62 -5.46 1.88 16.16
N PRO A 63 -5.22 1.08 17.21
CA PRO A 63 -5.95 -0.18 17.38
C PRO A 63 -7.46 0.08 17.42
N VAL A 64 -8.20 -0.70 16.64
CA VAL A 64 -9.67 -0.68 16.71
C VAL A 64 -10.08 -1.23 18.07
N SER A 65 -10.80 -0.41 18.83
CA SER A 65 -11.25 -0.80 20.17
C SER A 65 -12.23 -1.95 20.11
N ALA A 66 -12.15 -2.87 21.08
CA ALA A 66 -13.18 -3.86 21.28
C ALA A 66 -14.51 -3.17 21.63
N GLN A 67 -15.64 -3.75 21.18
CA GLN A 67 -16.97 -3.30 21.59
C GLN A 67 -17.07 -3.20 23.12
N GLY A 68 -17.59 -2.07 23.62
CA GLY A 68 -17.79 -1.84 25.07
C GLY A 68 -16.78 -0.88 25.72
N GLN A 69 -15.89 -0.25 24.93
CA GLN A 69 -15.00 0.80 25.41
C GLN A 69 -15.40 2.14 24.76
N GLN A 70 -15.93 3.07 25.55
CA GLN A 70 -16.33 4.40 25.10
C GLN A 70 -15.26 5.43 25.45
N SER A 71 -14.74 6.16 24.45
CA SER A 71 -13.94 7.36 24.69
C SER A 71 -14.03 8.35 23.53
N CYS A 72 -13.92 9.63 23.84
CA CYS A 72 -13.83 10.68 22.83
C CYS A 72 -12.41 10.71 22.24
N ARG A 73 -12.33 10.77 20.91
CA ARG A 73 -11.06 10.92 20.18
C ARG A 73 -10.90 12.31 19.62
N LEU A 74 -9.68 12.83 19.67
CA LEU A 74 -9.31 14.12 19.07
C LEU A 74 -8.32 13.95 17.90
N ASP A 75 -7.71 12.77 17.77
CA ASP A 75 -6.86 12.34 16.67
C ASP A 75 -7.69 11.93 15.45
N LEU A 76 -8.51 12.86 14.95
CA LEU A 76 -9.38 12.63 13.80
C LEU A 76 -8.56 12.42 12.52
N PRO A 77 -8.96 11.50 11.62
CA PRO A 77 -8.27 11.31 10.36
C PRO A 77 -8.35 12.57 9.50
N ASN A 78 -7.23 12.96 8.90
CA ASN A 78 -7.17 14.06 7.94
C ASN A 78 -7.42 13.59 6.50
N GLU A 79 -7.54 14.54 5.57
CA GLU A 79 -7.85 14.23 4.16
C GLU A 79 -6.79 13.31 3.51
N GLU A 80 -5.51 13.59 3.73
CA GLU A 80 -4.40 12.81 3.19
C GLU A 80 -4.42 11.35 3.69
N GLN A 81 -4.69 11.13 4.97
CA GLN A 81 -4.81 9.78 5.54
C GLN A 81 -5.98 9.01 4.94
N ILE A 82 -7.13 9.67 4.73
CA ILE A 82 -8.30 9.03 4.11
C ILE A 82 -8.01 8.69 2.65
N LEU A 83 -7.40 9.61 1.88
CA LEU A 83 -7.01 9.35 0.49
C LEU A 83 -5.95 8.23 0.39
N ALA A 84 -4.99 8.19 1.33
CA ALA A 84 -3.98 7.14 1.40
C ALA A 84 -4.62 5.77 1.63
N ALA A 85 -5.57 5.70 2.57
CA ALA A 85 -6.28 4.47 2.88
C ALA A 85 -7.18 4.00 1.72
N LEU A 86 -7.95 4.91 1.11
CA LEU A 86 -8.84 4.61 -0.02
C LEU A 86 -8.06 4.11 -1.25
N ARG A 87 -6.90 4.71 -1.55
CA ARG A 87 -6.09 4.35 -2.72
C ARG A 87 -5.12 3.20 -2.46
N GLY A 88 -4.60 3.07 -1.25
CA GLY A 88 -3.49 2.15 -0.93
C GLY A 88 -3.93 0.79 -0.40
N LEU A 89 -4.90 0.75 0.52
CA LEU A 89 -5.32 -0.52 1.15
C LEU A 89 -5.86 -1.58 0.17
N PRO A 90 -6.53 -1.22 -0.94
CA PRO A 90 -7.00 -2.21 -1.92
C PRO A 90 -5.92 -2.72 -2.89
N VAL A 91 -4.72 -2.11 -2.90
CA VAL A 91 -3.70 -2.37 -3.92
C VAL A 91 -3.07 -3.73 -3.78
N LEU A 92 -2.75 -4.17 -2.56
CA LEU A 92 -2.12 -5.46 -2.31
C LEU A 92 -3.14 -6.40 -1.67
N SER A 93 -3.49 -7.50 -2.35
CA SER A 93 -4.46 -8.45 -1.84
C SER A 93 -4.21 -9.89 -2.30
N CYS A 94 -4.76 -10.82 -1.53
CA CYS A 94 -4.88 -12.24 -1.84
C CYS A 94 -6.32 -12.68 -1.57
N GLU A 95 -6.84 -13.58 -2.40
CA GLU A 95 -8.19 -14.13 -2.30
C GLU A 95 -8.20 -15.43 -1.49
N ASP A 96 -7.09 -16.17 -1.45
CA ASP A 96 -6.98 -17.43 -0.71
C ASP A 96 -5.62 -17.63 -0.01
N GLU A 97 -5.59 -18.64 0.86
CA GLU A 97 -4.43 -18.99 1.66
C GLU A 97 -3.22 -19.45 0.82
N THR A 98 -3.46 -20.06 -0.35
CA THR A 98 -2.39 -20.53 -1.23
C THR A 98 -1.68 -19.35 -1.86
N GLU A 99 -2.43 -18.37 -2.38
CA GLU A 99 -1.87 -17.13 -2.91
C GLU A 99 -1.08 -16.37 -1.84
N ALA A 100 -1.62 -16.26 -0.63
CA ALA A 100 -0.96 -15.61 0.49
C ALA A 100 0.37 -16.31 0.83
N ALA A 101 0.34 -17.65 0.96
CA ALA A 101 1.53 -18.44 1.27
C ALA A 101 2.61 -18.34 0.17
N VAL A 102 2.20 -18.41 -1.11
CA VAL A 102 3.09 -18.28 -2.27
C VAL A 102 3.72 -16.89 -2.30
N GLY A 103 2.92 -15.84 -2.18
CA GLY A 103 3.37 -14.45 -2.23
C GLY A 103 4.34 -14.11 -1.11
N LYS A 104 3.98 -14.48 0.13
CA LYS A 104 4.81 -14.29 1.33
C LYS A 104 6.14 -15.03 1.21
N SER A 105 6.10 -16.31 0.84
CA SER A 105 7.31 -17.13 0.69
C SER A 105 8.24 -16.56 -0.40
N ALA A 106 7.71 -16.26 -1.58
CA ALA A 106 8.49 -15.66 -2.66
C ALA A 106 9.11 -14.32 -2.24
N PHE A 107 8.37 -13.48 -1.50
CA PHE A 107 8.86 -12.20 -0.99
C PHE A 107 10.05 -12.40 -0.04
N HIS A 108 9.93 -13.29 0.95
CA HIS A 108 11.02 -13.55 1.89
C HIS A 108 12.25 -14.18 1.23
N ILE A 109 12.07 -15.09 0.26
CA ILE A 109 13.20 -15.65 -0.51
C ILE A 109 13.90 -14.53 -1.28
N LEU A 110 13.16 -13.67 -1.97
CA LEU A 110 13.72 -12.57 -2.75
C LEU A 110 14.43 -11.56 -1.85
N LEU A 111 13.83 -11.19 -0.71
CA LEU A 111 14.43 -10.31 0.29
C LEU A 111 15.74 -10.89 0.83
N ARG A 112 15.78 -12.18 1.15
CA ARG A 112 16.96 -12.86 1.71
C ARG A 112 18.09 -13.00 0.70
N THR A 113 17.76 -13.30 -0.56
CA THR A 113 18.75 -13.65 -1.60
C THR A 113 19.15 -12.48 -2.49
N ALA A 114 18.32 -11.43 -2.57
CA ALA A 114 18.41 -10.37 -3.58
C ALA A 114 18.53 -10.92 -5.01
N GLY A 115 17.98 -12.11 -5.26
CA GLY A 115 18.12 -12.86 -6.49
C GLY A 115 16.79 -13.37 -7.02
N ARG A 116 16.86 -14.00 -8.20
CA ARG A 116 15.71 -14.65 -8.83
C ARG A 116 15.25 -15.83 -7.99
N VAL A 117 13.93 -16.02 -7.89
CA VAL A 117 13.33 -17.08 -7.06
C VAL A 117 12.75 -18.18 -7.96
N ALA A 118 13.18 -19.42 -7.74
CA ALA A 118 12.66 -20.60 -8.41
C ALA A 118 11.39 -21.12 -7.72
N LEU A 119 10.50 -21.73 -8.49
CA LEU A 119 9.22 -22.27 -7.98
C LEU A 119 9.47 -23.37 -6.95
N GLU A 120 10.54 -24.14 -7.12
CA GLU A 120 10.97 -25.20 -6.22
C GLU A 120 11.36 -24.64 -4.84
N GLN A 121 11.95 -23.43 -4.78
CA GLN A 121 12.28 -22.79 -3.51
C GLN A 121 11.00 -22.41 -2.75
N VAL A 122 10.00 -21.87 -3.47
CA VAL A 122 8.69 -21.56 -2.87
C VAL A 122 7.96 -22.82 -2.41
N SER A 123 8.02 -23.89 -3.20
CA SER A 123 7.47 -25.21 -2.83
C SER A 123 8.13 -25.75 -1.56
N GLN A 124 9.46 -25.70 -1.47
CA GLN A 124 10.21 -26.13 -0.29
C GLN A 124 9.87 -25.30 0.96
N GLU A 125 9.77 -23.97 0.85
CA GLU A 125 9.51 -23.09 1.99
C GLU A 125 8.06 -23.15 2.47
N THR A 126 7.10 -23.46 1.58
CA THR A 126 5.68 -23.60 1.93
C THR A 126 5.25 -25.03 2.25
N GLY A 127 6.03 -26.04 1.85
CA GLY A 127 5.64 -27.45 1.93
C GLY A 127 4.54 -27.87 0.94
N ARG A 128 4.16 -26.99 0.00
CA ARG A 128 3.10 -27.23 -0.99
C ARG A 128 3.68 -27.82 -2.28
N ASN A 129 2.88 -28.61 -3.00
CA ASN A 129 3.31 -29.18 -4.27
C ASN A 129 3.45 -28.09 -5.35
N THR A 130 4.25 -28.36 -6.39
CA THR A 130 4.57 -27.38 -7.44
C THR A 130 3.35 -26.93 -8.26
N ASP A 131 2.28 -27.74 -8.35
CA ASP A 131 1.07 -27.37 -9.10
C ASP A 131 0.25 -26.31 -8.34
N ASP A 132 0.17 -26.42 -7.02
CA ASP A 132 -0.43 -25.39 -6.17
C ASP A 132 0.38 -24.10 -6.24
N ILE A 133 1.72 -24.20 -6.20
CA ILE A 133 2.61 -23.03 -6.36
C ILE A 133 2.37 -22.34 -7.70
N ARG A 134 2.31 -23.10 -8.80
CA ARG A 134 2.06 -22.54 -10.13
C ARG A 134 0.70 -21.86 -10.22
N THR A 135 -0.32 -22.46 -9.62
CA THR A 135 -1.69 -21.90 -9.58
C THR A 135 -1.71 -20.59 -8.80
N GLY A 136 -1.10 -20.54 -7.61
CA GLY A 136 -1.01 -19.33 -6.80
C GLY A 136 -0.21 -18.22 -7.50
N ILE A 137 0.90 -18.56 -8.15
CA ILE A 137 1.70 -17.61 -8.95
C ILE A 137 0.88 -17.03 -10.09
N GLU A 138 0.14 -17.85 -10.85
CA GLU A 138 -0.67 -17.35 -11.97
C GLU A 138 -1.79 -16.43 -11.48
N ALA A 139 -2.41 -16.75 -10.34
CA ALA A 139 -3.42 -15.90 -9.74
C ALA A 139 -2.85 -14.54 -9.29
N LEU A 140 -1.70 -14.53 -8.62
CA LEU A 140 -0.96 -13.31 -8.28
C LEU A 140 -0.56 -12.52 -9.54
N ARG A 141 -0.15 -13.21 -10.61
CA ARG A 141 0.29 -12.59 -11.86
C ARG A 141 -0.85 -11.86 -12.56
N ARG A 142 -2.05 -12.48 -12.60
CA ARG A 142 -3.26 -11.86 -13.16
C ARG A 142 -3.67 -10.56 -12.47
N ARG A 143 -3.33 -10.39 -11.19
CA ARG A 143 -3.57 -9.15 -10.43
C ARG A 143 -2.37 -8.20 -10.42
N GLY A 144 -1.24 -8.60 -11.00
CA GLY A 144 -0.03 -7.80 -11.04
C GLY A 144 0.75 -7.77 -9.72
N HIS A 145 0.62 -8.81 -8.89
CA HIS A 145 1.37 -8.93 -7.62
C HIS A 145 2.67 -9.72 -7.76
N VAL A 146 2.96 -10.33 -8.92
CA VAL A 146 4.21 -11.04 -9.19
C VAL A 146 4.67 -10.78 -10.63
N LYS A 147 5.98 -10.61 -10.83
CA LYS A 147 6.64 -10.58 -12.13
C LYS A 147 7.54 -11.81 -12.26
N ILE A 148 7.46 -12.46 -13.41
CA ILE A 148 8.22 -13.66 -13.76
C ILE A 148 9.03 -13.36 -15.02
N ASP A 149 10.28 -13.81 -15.07
CA ASP A 149 11.10 -13.69 -16.27
C ASP A 149 10.77 -14.75 -17.34
N LYS A 150 11.44 -14.66 -18.49
CA LYS A 150 11.24 -15.60 -19.61
C LYS A 150 11.68 -17.04 -19.30
N GLN A 151 12.50 -17.25 -18.26
CA GLN A 151 12.94 -18.57 -17.82
C GLN A 151 12.01 -19.16 -16.75
N GLY A 152 10.99 -18.42 -16.30
CA GLY A 152 10.04 -18.89 -15.29
C GLY A 152 10.44 -18.56 -13.86
N PHE A 153 11.48 -17.75 -13.62
CA PHE A 153 11.84 -17.31 -12.27
C PHE A 153 11.04 -16.09 -11.85
N ILE A 154 10.63 -16.05 -10.59
CA ILE A 154 10.06 -14.86 -9.98
C ILE A 154 11.18 -13.83 -9.81
N ILE A 155 10.97 -12.63 -10.36
CA ILE A 155 11.92 -11.50 -10.32
C ILE A 155 11.37 -10.30 -9.54
N GLY A 156 10.09 -10.34 -9.18
CA GLY A 156 9.50 -9.41 -8.24
C GLY A 156 8.15 -9.89 -7.74
N VAL A 157 7.79 -9.49 -6.52
CA VAL A 157 6.57 -9.89 -5.83
C VAL A 157 6.20 -8.84 -4.79
N ALA A 158 4.90 -8.52 -4.68
CA ALA A 158 4.37 -7.54 -3.71
C ALA A 158 5.19 -6.24 -3.63
N GLY A 159 5.51 -5.67 -4.81
CA GLY A 159 6.28 -4.43 -4.92
C GLY A 159 7.80 -4.61 -4.89
N LEU A 160 8.33 -5.69 -4.30
CA LEU A 160 9.77 -5.93 -4.19
C LEU A 160 10.32 -6.57 -5.48
N SER A 161 11.50 -6.16 -5.91
CA SER A 161 12.14 -6.58 -7.16
C SER A 161 13.63 -6.86 -6.97
N CYS A 162 14.14 -7.92 -7.59
CA CYS A 162 15.58 -8.19 -7.71
C CYS A 162 16.17 -7.62 -9.01
N ILE A 163 15.34 -7.06 -9.89
CA ILE A 163 15.74 -6.41 -11.13
C ILE A 163 15.62 -4.88 -10.95
N PRO A 164 16.57 -4.09 -11.50
CA PRO A 164 16.53 -2.64 -11.36
C PRO A 164 15.22 -1.97 -11.79
N THR A 165 14.74 -1.09 -10.92
CA THR A 165 13.71 -0.08 -11.20
C THR A 165 14.27 1.30 -10.79
N GLU A 166 13.45 2.35 -10.90
CA GLU A 166 13.81 3.67 -10.39
C GLU A 166 14.02 3.71 -8.87
N HIS A 167 13.25 2.92 -8.12
CA HIS A 167 13.26 2.96 -6.66
C HIS A 167 14.21 1.90 -6.12
N GLN A 168 15.47 2.28 -5.85
CA GLN A 168 16.45 1.37 -5.26
C GLN A 168 16.31 1.35 -3.74
N LEU A 169 16.36 0.16 -3.15
CA LEU A 169 16.32 -0.08 -1.71
C LEU A 169 17.67 -0.58 -1.22
N SER A 170 18.09 -0.09 -0.05
CA SER A 170 19.19 -0.64 0.73
C SER A 170 18.65 -1.11 2.07
N ILE A 171 18.46 -2.42 2.22
CA ILE A 171 17.89 -3.07 3.41
C ILE A 171 18.87 -4.15 3.87
N GLU A 172 19.34 -4.09 5.13
CA GLU A 172 20.26 -5.07 5.71
C GLU A 172 21.51 -5.35 4.85
N GLY A 173 22.08 -4.31 4.23
CA GLY A 173 23.24 -4.43 3.34
C GLY A 173 22.94 -5.04 1.96
N LYS A 174 21.68 -5.40 1.68
CA LYS A 174 21.24 -5.91 0.37
C LYS A 174 20.73 -4.77 -0.49
N ARG A 175 21.01 -4.85 -1.78
CA ARG A 175 20.47 -3.94 -2.79
C ARG A 175 19.32 -4.60 -3.51
N LEU A 176 18.14 -3.98 -3.42
CA LEU A 176 16.88 -4.42 -3.99
C LEU A 176 16.20 -3.23 -4.67
N TRP A 177 15.03 -3.45 -5.24
CA TRP A 177 14.23 -2.42 -5.88
C TRP A 177 12.76 -2.54 -5.51
N ALA A 178 12.03 -1.42 -5.59
CA ALA A 178 10.59 -1.36 -5.44
C ALA A 178 9.91 -0.96 -6.76
N TRP A 179 8.67 -1.37 -7.03
CA TRP A 179 8.01 -0.99 -8.29
C TRP A 179 7.50 0.45 -8.28
N CYS A 180 7.16 1.00 -7.13
CA CYS A 180 6.72 2.38 -7.00
C CYS A 180 7.08 3.02 -5.65
N ALA A 181 6.80 4.32 -5.50
CA ALA A 181 7.03 5.05 -4.27
C ALA A 181 6.20 4.53 -3.07
N PHE A 182 4.98 4.05 -3.30
CA PHE A 182 4.14 3.43 -2.26
C PHE A 182 4.76 2.13 -1.73
N ASP A 183 5.29 1.30 -2.63
CA ASP A 183 6.00 0.07 -2.27
C ASP A 183 7.22 0.36 -1.39
N VAL A 184 7.96 1.44 -1.66
CA VAL A 184 9.09 1.85 -0.80
C VAL A 184 8.62 2.04 0.64
N ILE A 185 7.57 2.84 0.85
CA ILE A 185 7.08 3.14 2.20
C ILE A 185 6.50 1.88 2.87
N GLY A 186 5.70 1.10 2.13
CA GLY A 186 5.05 -0.10 2.65
C GLY A 186 6.04 -1.20 3.03
N ILE A 187 7.02 -1.50 2.17
CA ILE A 187 8.03 -2.53 2.40
C ILE A 187 8.89 -2.20 3.62
N PHE A 188 9.43 -0.97 3.71
CA PHE A 188 10.21 -0.57 4.88
C PHE A 188 9.38 -0.61 6.16
N GLY A 189 8.13 -0.11 6.10
CA GLY A 189 7.22 -0.06 7.24
C GLY A 189 6.83 -1.43 7.77
N ALA A 190 6.51 -2.38 6.90
CA ALA A 190 6.11 -3.74 7.30
C ALA A 190 7.30 -4.56 7.83
N LEU A 191 8.47 -4.43 7.21
CA LEU A 191 9.68 -5.13 7.66
C LEU A 191 10.31 -4.54 8.92
N GLU A 192 9.82 -3.40 9.40
CA GLU A 192 10.47 -2.57 10.42
C GLU A 192 11.97 -2.36 10.12
N ALA A 193 12.30 -2.24 8.84
CA ALA A 193 13.67 -2.24 8.37
C ALA A 193 14.33 -0.87 8.57
N SER A 194 15.62 -0.86 8.90
CA SER A 194 16.45 0.35 8.83
C SER A 194 17.30 0.36 7.57
N GLY A 195 17.46 1.52 6.96
CA GLY A 195 18.18 1.64 5.68
C GLY A 195 17.80 2.91 4.94
N PHE A 196 17.90 2.87 3.62
CA PHE A 196 17.49 4.00 2.77
C PHE A 196 16.96 3.53 1.43
N ALA A 197 16.12 4.35 0.84
CA ALA A 197 15.69 4.23 -0.54
C ALA A 197 16.18 5.44 -1.35
N THR A 198 16.48 5.22 -2.63
CA THR A 198 16.74 6.32 -3.58
C THR A 198 15.81 6.25 -4.78
N SER A 199 15.40 7.41 -5.26
CA SER A 199 14.50 7.59 -6.41
C SER A 199 14.90 8.85 -7.19
N ALA A 200 14.09 9.28 -8.16
CA ALA A 200 14.30 10.48 -8.95
C ALA A 200 13.01 11.30 -8.99
N ASP A 201 13.11 12.61 -8.81
CA ASP A 201 11.96 13.49 -8.99
C ASP A 201 11.55 13.49 -10.47
N PRO A 202 10.28 13.20 -10.83
CA PRO A 202 9.87 13.10 -12.22
C PRO A 202 9.96 14.42 -13.00
N ALA A 203 9.96 15.56 -12.31
CA ALA A 203 10.02 16.88 -12.94
C ALA A 203 11.46 17.36 -13.14
N THR A 204 12.35 17.12 -12.17
CA THR A 204 13.72 17.65 -12.20
C THR A 204 14.79 16.60 -12.47
N ASN A 205 14.44 15.32 -12.37
CA ASN A 205 15.35 14.18 -12.37
C ASN A 205 16.42 14.22 -11.25
N GLU A 206 16.24 15.09 -10.25
CA GLU A 206 17.10 15.15 -9.08
C GLU A 206 16.97 13.87 -8.26
N ARG A 207 18.09 13.42 -7.70
CA ARG A 207 18.11 12.22 -6.86
C ARG A 207 17.42 12.51 -5.54
N LEU A 208 16.40 11.72 -5.23
CA LEU A 208 15.68 11.73 -3.96
C LEU A 208 16.20 10.62 -3.06
N VAL A 209 16.27 10.87 -1.75
CA VAL A 209 16.67 9.90 -0.73
C VAL A 209 15.66 9.94 0.41
N VAL A 210 15.19 8.76 0.83
CA VAL A 210 14.36 8.59 2.02
C VAL A 210 15.09 7.62 2.94
N ASN A 211 15.47 8.09 4.12
CA ASN A 211 16.08 7.24 5.15
C ASN A 211 14.99 6.65 6.03
N PHE A 212 15.24 5.45 6.52
CA PHE A 212 14.31 4.73 7.41
C PHE A 212 15.04 4.25 8.66
N VAL A 213 14.40 4.44 9.80
CA VAL A 213 14.80 3.87 11.09
C VAL A 213 13.64 3.03 11.61
N LYS A 214 13.87 1.72 11.74
CA LYS A 214 12.85 0.74 12.18
C LYS A 214 11.53 0.86 11.40
N GLY A 215 11.61 1.01 10.09
CA GLY A 215 10.47 1.16 9.17
C GLY A 215 9.82 2.54 9.17
N VAL A 216 10.26 3.46 10.02
CA VAL A 216 9.76 4.84 10.06
C VAL A 216 10.65 5.71 9.17
N PRO A 217 10.09 6.41 8.17
CA PRO A 217 10.87 7.35 7.37
C PRO A 217 11.27 8.57 8.22
N ASP A 218 12.51 9.06 8.04
CA ASP A 218 12.92 10.34 8.59
C ASP A 218 12.04 11.48 8.08
N GLU A 219 11.95 12.57 8.85
CA GLU A 219 11.23 13.77 8.40
C GLU A 219 11.75 14.23 7.03
N THR A 220 10.82 14.35 6.10
CA THR A 220 11.10 14.69 4.71
C THR A 220 10.02 15.62 4.18
N GLY A 221 10.41 16.54 3.31
CA GLY A 221 9.48 17.40 2.56
C GLY A 221 8.84 16.69 1.35
N LEU A 222 9.12 15.40 1.16
CA LEU A 222 8.62 14.64 0.01
C LEU A 222 7.16 14.21 0.19
N GLY A 223 6.44 14.23 -0.92
CA GLY A 223 5.13 13.58 -1.06
C GLY A 223 5.20 12.40 -2.04
N VAL A 224 4.24 11.50 -1.92
CA VAL A 224 3.98 10.43 -2.88
C VAL A 224 2.68 10.73 -3.61
N PHE A 225 2.75 10.81 -4.93
CA PHE A 225 1.54 10.96 -5.74
C PHE A 225 0.84 9.61 -5.82
N MET A 226 -0.26 9.47 -5.10
CA MET A 226 -1.08 8.27 -5.12
C MET A 226 -2.11 8.38 -6.25
N ALA A 227 -1.85 7.68 -7.34
CA ALA A 227 -2.73 7.62 -8.49
C ALA A 227 -3.97 6.77 -8.22
N ASP A 228 -5.09 7.11 -8.86
CA ASP A 228 -6.27 6.26 -8.86
C ASP A 228 -5.98 4.97 -9.65
N MET A 229 -6.43 3.83 -9.12
CA MET A 229 -6.27 2.53 -9.78
C MET A 229 -7.24 2.40 -10.96
N PRO A 230 -6.78 2.11 -12.19
CA PRO A 230 -7.66 1.81 -13.30
C PRO A 230 -8.48 0.52 -13.02
N PRO A 231 -9.78 0.48 -13.36
CA PRO A 231 -10.59 -0.72 -13.19
C PRO A 231 -9.98 -1.94 -13.89
N GLY A 232 -9.75 -3.02 -13.14
CA GLY A 232 -9.22 -4.28 -13.67
C GLY A 232 -7.76 -4.21 -14.16
N GLY A 233 -7.02 -3.14 -13.86
CA GLY A 233 -5.61 -3.03 -14.18
C GLY A 233 -4.71 -3.94 -13.35
N SER A 234 -3.57 -4.33 -13.92
CA SER A 234 -2.47 -4.99 -13.22
C SER A 234 -1.72 -3.96 -12.38
N VAL A 235 -1.49 -4.24 -11.09
CA VAL A 235 -0.77 -3.30 -10.20
C VAL A 235 0.61 -2.96 -10.75
N CYS A 236 1.42 -3.97 -11.07
CA CYS A 236 2.81 -3.79 -11.47
C CYS A 236 3.04 -3.37 -12.93
N GLU A 237 2.02 -3.45 -13.79
CA GLU A 237 2.11 -3.02 -15.19
C GLU A 237 1.36 -1.71 -15.45
N ASP A 238 0.18 -1.53 -14.84
CA ASP A 238 -0.73 -0.43 -15.19
C ASP A 238 -0.72 0.72 -14.17
N TRP A 239 -0.31 0.47 -12.92
CA TRP A 239 -0.45 1.43 -11.81
C TRP A 239 0.86 1.86 -11.16
N CYS A 240 1.79 0.96 -10.85
CA CYS A 240 3.02 1.29 -10.12
C CYS A 240 3.83 2.41 -10.79
N TRP A 241 3.90 2.45 -12.12
CA TRP A 241 4.62 3.52 -12.84
C TRP A 241 4.00 4.92 -12.61
N ARG A 242 2.73 4.97 -12.18
CA ARG A 242 2.00 6.22 -11.91
C ARG A 242 2.19 6.75 -10.49
N VAL A 243 2.82 5.97 -9.61
CA VAL A 243 2.96 6.28 -8.18
C VAL A 243 4.39 6.67 -7.88
N ARG A 244 4.62 7.97 -7.69
CA ARG A 244 5.94 8.59 -7.78
C ARG A 244 6.20 9.50 -6.57
N PHE A 245 7.47 9.69 -6.20
CA PHE A 245 7.88 10.71 -5.24
C PHE A 245 7.94 12.08 -5.92
N PHE A 246 7.63 13.15 -5.17
CA PHE A 246 7.77 14.53 -5.61
C PHE A 246 8.24 15.42 -4.45
N GLN A 247 9.06 16.43 -4.77
CA GLN A 247 9.40 17.51 -3.83
C GLN A 247 8.31 18.58 -3.69
N SER A 248 7.40 18.67 -4.67
CA SER A 248 6.39 19.73 -4.73
C SER A 248 5.05 19.23 -5.26
N GLU A 249 3.96 19.71 -4.67
CA GLU A 249 2.58 19.51 -5.14
C GLU A 249 2.39 20.02 -6.56
N SER A 250 2.92 21.21 -6.88
CA SER A 250 2.79 21.79 -8.23
C SER A 250 3.48 20.94 -9.31
N ALA A 251 4.61 20.32 -8.97
CA ALA A 251 5.33 19.41 -9.85
C ALA A 251 4.54 18.10 -10.04
N ALA A 252 3.99 17.55 -8.96
CA ALA A 252 3.16 16.35 -9.00
C ALA A 252 1.91 16.55 -9.87
N GLU A 253 1.21 17.67 -9.69
CA GLU A 253 0.05 18.01 -10.52
C GLU A 253 0.39 18.22 -12.00
N ALA A 254 1.49 18.91 -12.28
CA ALA A 254 1.93 19.14 -13.66
C ALA A 254 2.28 17.83 -14.35
N TRP A 255 3.00 16.94 -13.67
CA TRP A 255 3.30 15.60 -14.15
C TRP A 255 2.01 14.78 -14.36
N ALA A 256 1.07 14.82 -13.41
CA ALA A 256 -0.18 14.08 -13.50
C ALA A 256 -1.01 14.54 -14.72
N ARG A 257 -1.13 15.86 -14.92
CA ARG A 257 -1.80 16.44 -16.11
C ARG A 257 -1.13 16.01 -17.41
N ALA A 258 0.21 16.09 -17.48
CA ALA A 258 0.96 15.72 -18.68
C ALA A 258 0.82 14.23 -19.04
N ASN A 259 0.59 13.37 -18.06
CA ASN A 259 0.47 11.92 -18.25
C ASN A 259 -0.99 11.41 -18.22
N GLY A 260 -1.98 12.31 -18.10
CA GLY A 260 -3.40 11.92 -18.02
C GLY A 260 -3.73 11.05 -16.81
N VAL A 261 -3.04 11.26 -15.70
CA VAL A 261 -3.20 10.50 -14.46
C VAL A 261 -4.04 11.31 -13.47
N THR A 262 -5.00 10.66 -12.82
CA THR A 262 -5.75 11.23 -11.69
C THR A 262 -5.23 10.66 -10.38
N GLY A 263 -5.23 11.47 -9.33
CA GLY A 263 -4.62 11.12 -8.05
C GLY A 263 -4.47 12.33 -7.14
N SER A 264 -3.71 12.18 -6.07
CA SER A 264 -3.34 13.30 -5.20
C SER A 264 -1.95 13.07 -4.61
N LEU A 265 -1.23 14.16 -4.35
CA LEU A 265 -0.02 14.10 -3.56
C LEU A 265 -0.38 13.88 -2.09
N ILE A 266 0.28 12.93 -1.45
CA ILE A 266 0.12 12.61 -0.03
C ILE A 266 1.48 12.70 0.62
N SER A 267 1.61 13.39 1.75
CA SER A 267 2.88 13.42 2.48
C SER A 267 3.32 12.02 2.88
N VAL A 268 4.64 11.78 2.91
CA VAL A 268 5.19 10.49 3.34
C VAL A 268 4.70 10.11 4.75
N ALA A 269 4.57 11.09 5.65
CA ALA A 269 4.09 10.87 7.01
C ALA A 269 2.64 10.34 7.06
N ASN A 270 1.72 10.97 6.32
CA ASN A 270 0.32 10.51 6.29
C ASN A 270 0.14 9.20 5.52
N LEU A 271 0.98 8.95 4.51
CA LEU A 271 0.93 7.71 3.72
C LEU A 271 1.41 6.49 4.51
N MET A 272 2.43 6.65 5.36
CA MET A 272 3.12 5.55 6.04
C MET A 272 2.16 4.60 6.78
N VAL A 273 1.13 5.17 7.42
CA VAL A 273 0.15 4.40 8.22
C VAL A 273 -0.59 3.38 7.36
N SER A 274 -1.19 3.81 6.23
CA SER A 274 -1.90 2.90 5.33
C SER A 274 -0.97 2.04 4.48
N ALA A 275 0.22 2.56 4.13
CA ALA A 275 1.22 1.79 3.39
C ALA A 275 1.71 0.59 4.22
N ARG A 276 2.07 0.80 5.49
CA ARG A 276 2.46 -0.28 6.39
C ARG A 276 1.35 -1.33 6.50
N GLU A 277 0.11 -0.90 6.71
CA GLU A 277 -1.03 -1.81 6.85
C GLU A 277 -1.24 -2.68 5.60
N ALA A 278 -1.12 -2.11 4.39
CA ALA A 278 -1.30 -2.85 3.14
C ALA A 278 -0.32 -4.05 3.04
N TRP A 279 0.93 -3.90 3.48
CA TRP A 279 1.91 -4.99 3.52
C TRP A 279 1.74 -5.92 4.73
N SER A 280 1.37 -5.38 5.90
CA SER A 280 1.08 -6.20 7.09
C SER A 280 -0.07 -7.19 6.82
N ARG A 281 -1.14 -6.75 6.14
CA ARG A 281 -2.27 -7.61 5.73
C ARG A 281 -1.88 -8.72 4.76
N TYR A 282 -0.85 -8.47 3.95
CA TYR A 282 -0.26 -9.48 3.08
C TYR A 282 0.62 -10.48 3.86
N GLY A 283 0.76 -10.31 5.18
CA GLY A 283 1.49 -11.19 6.08
C GLY A 283 2.99 -10.95 6.08
N LEU A 284 3.45 -9.75 5.67
CA LEU A 284 4.88 -9.41 5.56
C LEU A 284 5.47 -8.70 6.79
N SER A 285 4.64 -8.50 7.83
CA SER A 285 5.06 -8.10 9.18
C SER A 285 5.59 -9.28 10.00
#